data_AF-A0A3R0YK84-F1
#
_entry.id   AF-A0A3R0YK84-F1
#
_cell.length_a   1.000
_cell.length_b   1.000
_cell.length_c   1.000
_cell.angle_alpha   90.00
_cell.angle_beta   90.00
_cell.angle_gamma   90.00
#
_symmetry.space_group_name_H-M   'P 1'
#
loop_
_entity.id
_entity.type
_entity.pdbx_description
1 polymer ?
#
loop_
_entity_poly.entity_id
_entity_poly.type
_entity_poly.pdbx_seq_one_letter_code
_entity_poly.pdbx_strand_id
1 'polypeptide(L)'
;VQAYPHPATVRECTEIRLPYAQEWLTTEECADLLTFLKASADRVCEIVRQDARRIAAALAPSGVPRLLEKRIGNWRLLADEYDHENWLDADDGDELDKVLDAILVRNARFCPVLLTLVNEQEEDIEGCGVMTDILRFPGDPCRRWLDRRVLREVVNEARS
;
A
#
# COMPACT_ATOMS: atom_id res chain seq x y z
N VAL A 1 2.37 -7.37 21.11
CA VAL A 1 2.08 -6.94 19.72
C VAL A 1 0.64 -6.48 19.71
N GLN A 2 0.39 -5.17 19.56
CA GLN A 2 -0.97 -4.63 19.55
C GLN A 2 -1.54 -4.84 18.14
N ALA A 3 -2.37 -5.87 17.97
CA ALA A 3 -3.07 -6.12 16.72
C ALA A 3 -4.24 -5.15 16.63
N TYR A 4 -4.16 -4.21 15.70
CA TYR A 4 -5.29 -3.33 15.41
C TYR A 4 -6.32 -4.10 14.57
N PRO A 5 -7.63 -3.92 14.83
CA PRO A 5 -8.69 -4.56 14.07
C PRO A 5 -8.66 -4.09 12.60
N HIS A 6 -9.03 -4.99 11.70
CA HIS A 6 -9.04 -4.73 10.25
C HIS A 6 -10.03 -3.60 9.88
N PRO A 7 -9.69 -2.67 8.96
CA PRO A 7 -10.55 -1.53 8.61
C PRO A 7 -11.97 -1.92 8.20
N ALA A 8 -12.16 -3.09 7.57
CA ALA A 8 -13.48 -3.57 7.17
C ALA A 8 -14.46 -3.77 8.34
N THR A 9 -13.98 -3.99 9.57
CA THR A 9 -14.85 -4.13 10.76
C THR A 9 -15.30 -2.79 11.34
N VAL A 10 -14.84 -1.65 10.79
CA VAL A 10 -15.20 -0.31 11.27
C VAL A 10 -16.60 0.12 10.79
N ARG A 11 -17.12 -0.48 9.72
CA ARG A 11 -18.43 -0.12 9.13
C ARG A 11 -19.64 -0.38 10.04
N GLU A 12 -19.51 -1.21 11.08
CA GLU A 12 -20.61 -1.50 12.01
C GLU A 12 -20.84 -0.38 13.05
N CYS A 13 -20.02 0.67 13.05
CA CYS A 13 -20.01 1.72 14.10
C CYS A 13 -20.69 3.05 13.69
N THR A 14 -21.53 3.09 12.67
CA THR A 14 -22.02 4.36 12.08
C THR A 14 -23.35 4.87 12.64
N GLU A 15 -24.11 4.07 13.40
CA GLU A 15 -25.36 4.54 14.02
C GLU A 15 -25.60 3.87 15.39
N ILE A 16 -25.78 4.68 16.44
CA ILE A 16 -26.10 4.20 17.80
C ILE A 16 -27.48 4.73 18.17
N ARG A 17 -28.47 3.83 18.21
CA ARG A 17 -29.84 4.15 18.66
C ARG A 17 -30.05 3.62 20.07
N LEU A 18 -30.47 4.50 20.97
CA LEU A 18 -30.77 4.16 22.36
C LEU A 18 -32.19 4.61 22.71
N PRO A 19 -33.23 3.95 22.17
CA PRO A 19 -34.61 4.27 22.52
C PRO A 19 -34.86 3.98 24.02
N TYR A 20 -35.62 4.84 24.69
CA TYR A 20 -35.98 4.73 26.11
C TYR A 20 -34.81 4.77 27.12
N ALA A 21 -33.61 5.18 26.69
CA ALA A 21 -32.45 5.29 27.58
C ALA A 21 -32.72 6.15 28.83
N GLN A 22 -33.53 7.20 28.70
CA GLN A 22 -33.91 8.07 29.82
C GLN A 22 -34.89 7.42 30.82
N GLU A 23 -35.53 6.31 30.45
CA GLU A 23 -36.46 5.58 31.32
C GLU A 23 -35.72 4.52 32.17
N TRP A 24 -34.51 4.11 31.77
CA TRP A 24 -33.77 3.01 32.39
C TRP A 24 -32.35 3.36 32.84
N LEU A 25 -31.79 4.50 32.42
CA LEU A 25 -30.46 4.96 32.82
C LEU A 25 -30.55 6.22 33.66
N THR A 26 -29.78 6.25 34.73
CA THR A 26 -29.49 7.45 35.51
C THR A 26 -28.62 8.42 34.71
N THR A 27 -28.53 9.67 35.18
CA THR A 27 -27.65 10.69 34.57
C THR A 27 -26.17 10.27 34.58
N GLU A 28 -25.72 9.59 35.63
CA GLU A 28 -24.34 9.09 35.74
C GLU A 28 -24.07 7.99 34.71
N GLU A 29 -24.97 7.01 34.58
CA GLU A 29 -24.85 5.94 33.58
C GLU A 29 -24.91 6.48 32.13
N CYS A 30 -25.70 7.53 31.89
CA CYS A 30 -25.69 8.21 30.59
C CYS A 30 -24.34 8.89 30.31
N ALA A 31 -23.73 9.52 31.31
CA ALA A 31 -22.42 10.16 31.18
C ALA A 31 -21.31 9.12 30.94
N ASP A 32 -21.36 7.99 31.64
CA ASP A 32 -20.44 6.87 31.44
C ASP A 32 -20.57 6.28 30.04
N LEU A 33 -21.80 6.07 29.57
CA LEU A 33 -22.08 5.58 28.23
C LEU A 33 -21.52 6.54 27.17
N LEU A 34 -21.79 7.85 27.28
CA LEU A 34 -21.26 8.85 26.36
C LEU A 34 -19.72 8.89 26.38
N THR A 35 -19.11 8.74 27.56
CA THR A 35 -17.65 8.69 27.71
C THR A 35 -17.08 7.46 26.99
N PHE A 36 -17.70 6.30 27.18
CA PHE A 36 -17.31 5.07 26.49
C PHE A 36 -17.46 5.17 24.97
N LEU A 37 -18.59 5.72 24.50
CA LEU A 37 -18.85 5.90 23.07
C LEU A 37 -17.85 6.86 22.45
N LYS A 38 -17.56 7.97 23.12
CA LYS A 38 -16.52 8.92 22.69
C LYS A 38 -15.16 8.25 22.60
N ALA A 39 -14.73 7.52 23.64
CA ALA A 39 -13.45 6.82 23.65
C ALA A 39 -13.36 5.76 22.52
N SER A 40 -14.47 5.08 22.24
CA SER A 40 -14.56 4.10 21.15
C SER A 40 -14.45 4.76 19.78
N ALA A 41 -15.18 5.87 19.56
CA ALA A 41 -15.12 6.64 18.32
C ALA A 41 -13.72 7.23 18.10
N ASP A 42 -13.11 7.84 19.12
CA ASP A 42 -11.76 8.38 19.06
C ASP A 42 -10.75 7.29 18.68
N ARG A 43 -10.90 6.09 19.24
CA ARG A 43 -10.06 4.93 18.92
C ARG A 43 -10.22 4.46 17.48
N VAL A 44 -11.45 4.38 16.97
CA VAL A 44 -11.72 4.02 15.58
C VAL A 44 -11.13 5.06 14.62
N CYS A 45 -11.35 6.34 14.87
CA CYS A 45 -10.79 7.44 14.08
C CYS A 45 -9.25 7.38 14.03
N GLU A 46 -8.62 7.07 15.15
CA GLU A 46 -7.17 6.93 15.23
C GLU A 46 -6.65 5.74 14.39
N ILE A 47 -7.34 4.59 14.41
CA ILE A 47 -7.00 3.44 13.56
C ILE A 47 -7.09 3.81 12.09
N VAL A 48 -8.22 4.38 11.66
CA VAL A 48 -8.43 4.81 10.27
C VAL A 48 -7.36 5.81 9.84
N ARG A 49 -7.00 6.76 10.72
CA ARG A 49 -5.96 7.75 10.45
C ARG A 49 -4.57 7.11 10.31
N GLN A 50 -4.24 6.12 11.13
CA GLN A 50 -2.98 5.40 11.04
C GLN A 50 -2.91 4.55 9.77
N ASP A 51 -3.96 3.81 9.47
CA ASP A 51 -4.02 2.95 8.28
C ASP A 51 -3.99 3.76 6.99
N ALA A 52 -4.69 4.89 6.93
CA ALA A 52 -4.61 5.81 5.79
C ALA A 52 -3.16 6.31 5.54
N ARG A 53 -2.41 6.62 6.61
CA ARG A 53 -0.99 7.00 6.49
C ARG A 53 -0.13 5.85 6.00
N ARG A 54 -0.39 4.62 6.46
CA ARG A 54 0.35 3.42 6.04
C ARG A 54 0.08 3.10 4.57
N ILE A 55 -1.17 3.20 4.13
CA ILE A 55 -1.57 3.03 2.72
C ILE A 55 -0.87 4.09 1.86
N ALA A 56 -0.98 5.38 2.23
CA ALA A 56 -0.31 6.45 1.50
C ALA A 56 1.22 6.22 1.40
N ALA A 57 1.85 5.82 2.49
CA ALA A 57 3.28 5.52 2.49
C ALA A 57 3.65 4.30 1.63
N ALA A 58 2.78 3.29 1.54
CA ALA A 58 3.01 2.09 0.73
C ALA A 58 2.86 2.35 -0.77
N LEU A 59 2.07 3.37 -1.14
CA LEU A 59 1.83 3.81 -2.52
C LEU A 59 2.88 4.81 -3.01
N ALA A 60 3.39 5.67 -2.13
CA ALA A 60 4.41 6.65 -2.49
C ALA A 60 5.82 6.04 -2.56
N PRO A 61 6.70 6.55 -3.44
CA PRO A 61 8.12 6.19 -3.44
C PRO A 61 8.75 6.46 -2.07
N SER A 62 9.63 5.56 -1.65
CA SER A 62 10.42 5.73 -0.43
C SER A 62 11.55 6.74 -0.64
N GLY A 63 12.14 7.23 0.46
CA GLY A 63 13.32 8.09 0.40
C GLY A 63 14.58 7.42 -0.18
N VAL A 64 14.57 6.10 -0.36
CA VAL A 64 15.63 5.32 -1.02
C VAL A 64 14.98 4.47 -2.11
N PRO A 65 14.67 5.05 -3.29
CA PRO A 65 13.82 4.40 -4.28
C PRO A 65 14.47 3.20 -4.97
N ARG A 66 15.81 3.08 -4.94
CA ARG A 66 16.55 2.01 -5.62
C ARG A 66 16.26 0.64 -5.02
N LEU A 67 15.55 -0.20 -5.76
CA LEU A 67 15.20 -1.57 -5.38
C LEU A 67 16.18 -2.61 -5.93
N LEU A 68 16.75 -2.34 -7.11
CA LEU A 68 17.66 -3.24 -7.80
C LEU A 68 18.66 -2.46 -8.65
N GLU A 69 19.92 -2.88 -8.60
CA GLU A 69 20.92 -2.55 -9.60
C GLU A 69 21.64 -3.84 -10.00
N LYS A 70 21.71 -4.12 -11.30
CA LYS A 70 22.52 -5.21 -11.85
C LYS A 70 23.35 -4.73 -13.02
N ARG A 71 24.59 -5.18 -13.07
CA ARG A 71 25.50 -4.93 -14.19
C ARG A 71 25.77 -6.22 -14.96
N ILE A 72 25.69 -6.14 -16.29
CA ILE A 72 25.85 -7.25 -17.21
C ILE A 72 26.66 -6.76 -18.42
N GLY A 73 27.98 -6.94 -18.38
CA GLY A 73 28.86 -6.30 -19.37
C GLY A 73 28.74 -4.78 -19.30
N ASN A 74 28.51 -4.13 -20.44
CA ASN A 74 28.29 -2.69 -20.54
C ASN A 74 26.85 -2.27 -20.21
N TRP A 75 26.00 -3.18 -19.72
CA TRP A 75 24.60 -2.89 -19.43
C TRP A 75 24.36 -2.76 -17.94
N ARG A 76 23.58 -1.77 -17.54
CA ARG A 76 23.10 -1.59 -16.17
C ARG A 76 21.57 -1.61 -16.15
N LEU A 77 21.01 -2.58 -15.44
CA LEU A 77 19.58 -2.70 -15.19
C LEU A 77 19.25 -2.10 -13.82
N LEU A 78 18.37 -1.11 -13.81
CA LEU A 78 17.93 -0.38 -12.64
C LEU A 78 16.45 -0.62 -12.41
N ALA A 79 16.05 -0.81 -11.15
CA ALA A 79 14.66 -0.77 -10.74
C ALA A 79 14.51 0.22 -9.60
N ASP A 80 13.72 1.26 -9.81
CA ASP A 80 13.48 2.36 -8.88
C ASP A 80 11.99 2.48 -8.57
N GLU A 81 11.62 2.69 -7.31
CA GLU A 81 10.26 3.10 -6.96
C GLU A 81 9.92 4.39 -7.68
N TYR A 82 8.75 4.42 -8.33
CA TYR A 82 8.40 5.46 -9.28
C TYR A 82 7.06 6.09 -8.92
N ASP A 83 7.00 7.42 -9.00
CA ASP A 83 5.79 8.18 -8.73
C ASP A 83 4.87 8.11 -9.96
N HIS A 84 4.09 7.03 -10.02
CA HIS A 84 3.13 6.77 -11.08
C HIS A 84 1.83 6.24 -10.50
N GLU A 85 0.74 6.35 -11.26
CA GLU A 85 -0.56 5.85 -10.81
C GLU A 85 -0.59 4.32 -10.91
N ASN A 86 -1.13 3.67 -9.87
CA ASN A 86 -1.54 2.26 -9.95
C ASN A 86 -3.00 2.16 -10.38
N TRP A 87 -3.36 1.03 -10.96
CA TRP A 87 -4.69 0.77 -11.53
C TRP A 87 -5.59 -0.01 -10.58
N LEU A 88 -5.40 0.14 -9.26
CA LEU A 88 -6.21 -0.57 -8.28
C LEU A 88 -7.57 0.11 -8.11
N ASP A 89 -8.54 -0.33 -8.90
CA ASP A 89 -9.90 0.21 -8.91
C ASP A 89 -10.69 -0.26 -7.68
N ALA A 90 -11.56 0.63 -7.18
CA ALA A 90 -12.40 0.34 -6.01
C ALA A 90 -13.47 -0.74 -6.27
N ASP A 91 -13.74 -1.04 -7.54
CA ASP A 91 -14.74 -2.02 -7.97
C ASP A 91 -14.16 -3.46 -7.95
N ASP A 92 -12.85 -3.62 -7.83
CA ASP A 92 -12.16 -4.93 -7.74
C ASP A 92 -12.11 -5.42 -6.29
N GLY A 93 -13.29 -5.58 -5.66
CA GLY A 93 -13.43 -5.80 -4.21
C GLY A 93 -12.52 -6.88 -3.62
N ASP A 94 -12.46 -8.07 -4.22
CA ASP A 94 -11.62 -9.18 -3.71
C ASP A 94 -10.11 -8.89 -3.83
N GLU A 95 -9.68 -8.10 -4.82
CA GLU A 95 -8.27 -7.72 -4.97
C GLU A 95 -7.89 -6.54 -4.08
N LEU A 96 -8.80 -5.57 -3.92
CA LEU A 96 -8.62 -4.47 -2.98
C LEU A 96 -8.40 -4.99 -1.55
N ASP A 97 -9.21 -5.95 -1.09
CA ASP A 97 -9.06 -6.53 0.24
C ASP A 97 -7.70 -7.23 0.42
N LYS A 98 -7.21 -7.95 -0.60
CA LYS A 98 -5.88 -8.60 -0.55
C LYS A 98 -4.74 -7.59 -0.49
N VAL A 99 -4.85 -6.50 -1.24
CA VAL A 99 -3.83 -5.43 -1.23
C VAL A 99 -3.83 -4.70 0.10
N LEU A 100 -5.00 -4.38 0.65
CA LEU A 100 -5.12 -3.78 1.97
C LEU A 100 -4.56 -4.69 3.07
N ASP A 101 -4.87 -6.00 3.06
CA ASP A 101 -4.27 -6.95 4.01
C ASP A 101 -2.74 -7.02 3.85
N ALA A 102 -2.25 -7.09 2.62
CA ALA A 102 -0.81 -7.12 2.35
C ALA A 102 -0.10 -5.86 2.90
N ILE A 103 -0.68 -4.67 2.72
CA ILE A 103 -0.12 -3.42 3.23
C ILE A 103 -0.25 -3.33 4.76
N LEU A 104 -1.46 -3.51 5.30
CA LEU A 104 -1.78 -3.21 6.69
C LEU A 104 -1.39 -4.32 7.67
N VAL A 105 -1.27 -5.57 7.22
CA VAL A 105 -0.88 -6.70 8.08
C VAL A 105 0.56 -7.11 7.82
N ARG A 106 0.97 -7.13 6.54
CA ARG A 106 2.28 -7.68 6.13
C ARG A 106 3.31 -6.63 5.71
N ASN A 107 2.98 -5.34 5.86
CA ASN A 107 3.83 -4.20 5.50
C ASN A 107 4.35 -4.24 4.06
N ALA A 108 3.51 -4.72 3.13
CA ALA A 108 3.82 -4.70 1.71
C ALA A 108 3.92 -3.26 1.17
N ARG A 109 4.71 -3.10 0.13
CA ARG A 109 4.77 -1.92 -0.73
C ARG A 109 3.91 -2.18 -1.96
N PHE A 110 3.20 -1.18 -2.42
CA PHE A 110 2.41 -1.23 -3.66
C PHE A 110 2.79 -0.12 -4.65
N CYS A 111 3.78 0.71 -4.33
CA CYS A 111 4.32 1.74 -5.21
C CYS A 111 4.82 1.16 -6.55
N PRO A 112 4.52 1.76 -7.72
CA PRO A 112 5.05 1.30 -9.00
C PRO A 112 6.58 1.27 -9.06
N VAL A 113 7.11 0.55 -10.02
CA VAL A 113 8.56 0.44 -10.25
C VAL A 113 8.88 0.79 -11.67
N LEU A 114 9.75 1.76 -11.86
CA LEU A 114 10.38 2.04 -13.14
C LEU A 114 11.57 1.09 -13.31
N LEU A 115 11.54 0.33 -14.39
CA LEU A 115 12.65 -0.47 -14.86
C LEU A 115 13.38 0.29 -15.96
N THR A 116 14.68 0.48 -15.82
CA THR A 116 15.50 1.20 -16.81
C THR A 116 16.70 0.36 -17.19
N LEU A 117 16.96 0.27 -18.48
CA LEU A 117 18.16 -0.36 -19.02
C LEU A 117 19.07 0.72 -19.60
N VAL A 118 20.27 0.81 -19.04
CA VAL A 118 21.27 1.83 -19.39
C VAL A 118 22.45 1.15 -20.05
N ASN A 119 22.94 1.73 -21.14
CA ASN A 119 24.22 1.37 -21.73
C ASN A 119 25.32 2.22 -21.09
N GLU A 120 26.19 1.59 -20.29
CA GLU A 120 27.25 2.28 -19.54
C GLU A 120 28.30 2.92 -20.45
N GLN A 121 28.46 2.44 -21.68
CA GLN A 121 29.47 2.97 -22.60
C GLN A 121 29.00 4.26 -23.27
N GLU A 122 27.73 4.30 -23.69
CA GLU A 122 27.10 5.47 -24.32
C GLU A 122 26.49 6.42 -23.28
N GLU A 123 26.42 5.99 -22.00
CA GLU A 123 25.76 6.67 -20.88
C GLU A 123 24.27 6.99 -21.13
N ASP A 124 23.62 6.25 -22.02
CA ASP A 124 22.23 6.49 -22.44
C ASP A 124 21.25 5.43 -21.93
N ILE A 125 19.98 5.83 -21.80
CA ILE A 125 18.86 4.95 -21.50
C ILE A 125 18.37 4.36 -22.81
N GLU A 126 18.56 3.06 -22.97
CA GLU A 126 18.22 2.33 -24.20
C GLU A 126 16.84 1.66 -24.10
N GLY A 127 16.26 1.61 -22.90
CA GLY A 127 14.89 1.13 -22.73
C GLY A 127 14.33 1.38 -21.33
N CYS A 128 13.02 1.55 -21.25
CA CYS A 128 12.35 1.77 -19.98
C CYS A 128 10.92 1.21 -19.93
N GLY A 129 10.48 0.80 -18.75
CA GLY A 129 9.16 0.21 -18.57
C GLY A 129 8.67 0.36 -17.14
N VAL A 130 7.39 0.70 -16.97
CA VAL A 130 6.77 0.84 -15.66
C VAL A 130 6.05 -0.46 -15.33
N MET A 131 6.29 -0.97 -14.12
CA MET A 131 5.54 -2.07 -13.56
C MET A 131 4.57 -1.53 -12.51
N THR A 132 3.27 -1.66 -12.79
CA THR A 132 2.16 -1.27 -11.89
C THR A 132 1.60 -2.50 -11.18
N ASP A 133 0.82 -2.26 -10.13
CA ASP A 133 0.02 -3.28 -9.44
C ASP A 133 0.86 -4.42 -8.82
N ILE A 134 2.09 -4.10 -8.43
CA ILE A 134 3.03 -5.04 -7.82
C ILE A 134 3.05 -4.88 -6.30
N LEU A 135 2.66 -5.95 -5.61
CA LEU A 135 2.95 -6.12 -4.19
C LEU A 135 4.38 -6.58 -3.95
N ARG A 136 5.16 -5.78 -3.22
CA ARG A 136 6.50 -6.16 -2.73
C ARG A 136 6.48 -6.34 -1.23
N PHE A 137 6.71 -7.54 -0.74
CA PHE A 137 6.84 -7.78 0.70
C PHE A 137 8.25 -7.46 1.19
N PRO A 138 8.40 -6.98 2.44
CA PRO A 138 9.72 -6.77 3.03
C PRO A 138 10.58 -8.04 2.98
N GLY A 139 11.80 -7.92 2.47
CA GLY A 139 12.75 -9.03 2.33
C GLY A 139 12.50 -9.95 1.12
N ASP A 140 11.50 -9.68 0.28
CA ASP A 140 11.30 -10.47 -0.92
C ASP A 140 12.44 -10.27 -1.93
N PRO A 141 13.02 -11.37 -2.47
CA PRO A 141 14.00 -11.28 -3.53
C PRO A 141 13.35 -10.78 -4.83
N CYS A 142 14.11 -10.07 -5.66
CA CYS A 142 13.63 -9.48 -6.92
C CYS A 142 12.84 -10.45 -7.80
N ARG A 143 13.20 -11.73 -7.83
CA ARG A 143 12.48 -12.75 -8.62
C ARG A 143 11.00 -12.96 -8.25
N ARG A 144 10.55 -12.48 -7.08
CA ARG A 144 9.16 -12.60 -6.64
C ARG A 144 8.26 -11.48 -7.16
N TRP A 145 8.84 -10.31 -7.43
CA TRP A 145 8.09 -9.13 -7.83
C TRP A 145 8.47 -8.57 -9.20
N LEU A 146 9.65 -8.89 -9.73
CA LEU A 146 10.09 -8.39 -11.04
C LEU A 146 9.26 -9.03 -12.17
N ASP A 147 8.51 -8.21 -12.90
CA ASP A 147 7.75 -8.68 -14.06
C ASP A 147 8.70 -8.97 -15.24
N ARG A 148 8.68 -10.23 -15.68
CA ARG A 148 9.49 -10.71 -16.80
C ARG A 148 8.96 -10.24 -18.15
N ARG A 149 7.69 -9.85 -18.25
CA ARG A 149 7.08 -9.27 -19.46
C ARG A 149 7.65 -7.89 -19.70
N VAL A 150 7.56 -7.00 -18.71
CA VAL A 150 8.16 -5.65 -18.76
C VAL A 150 9.66 -5.72 -18.97
N LEU A 151 10.38 -6.61 -18.28
CA LEU A 151 11.82 -6.80 -18.53
C LEU A 151 12.12 -7.17 -20.00
N ARG A 152 11.29 -8.03 -20.60
CA ARG A 152 11.48 -8.43 -22.01
C ARG A 152 11.18 -7.28 -22.96
N GLU A 153 10.17 -6.48 -22.68
CA GLU A 153 9.82 -5.29 -23.45
C GLU A 153 10.97 -4.28 -23.43
N VAL A 154 11.48 -3.94 -22.24
CA VAL A 154 12.64 -3.05 -22.06
C VAL A 154 13.88 -3.55 -22.81
N VAL A 155 14.16 -4.85 -22.74
CA VAL A 155 15.31 -5.44 -23.45
C VAL A 155 15.08 -5.46 -24.97
N ASN A 156 13.85 -5.60 -25.44
CA ASN A 156 13.53 -5.55 -26.86
C ASN A 156 13.62 -4.12 -27.41
N GLU A 157 13.21 -3.12 -26.63
CA GLU A 157 13.38 -1.69 -26.95
C GLU A 157 14.85 -1.34 -27.13
N ALA A 158 15.72 -1.78 -26.22
CA ALA A 158 17.17 -1.57 -26.32
C ALA A 158 17.86 -2.31 -27.49
N ARG A 159 17.12 -3.12 -28.25
CA ARG A 159 17.62 -3.85 -29.43
C ARG A 159 17.12 -3.27 -30.75
N SER A 160 16.10 -2.41 -30.72
CA SER A 160 15.49 -1.80 -31.92
C SER A 160 16.25 -0.57 -32.37
#